data_AF-A0A2H5B2A4-F1
#
_entry.id   AF-A0A2H5B2A4-F1
#
_cell.length_a   1.000
_cell.length_b   1.000
_cell.length_c   1.000
_cell.angle_alpha   90.00
_cell.angle_beta   90.00
_cell.angle_gamma   90.00
#
_symmetry.space_group_name_H-M   'P 1'
#
loop_
_entity.id
_entity.type
_entity.pdbx_description
1 polymer ?
#
loop_
_entity_poly.entity_id
_entity_poly.type
_entity_poly.pdbx_seq_one_letter_code
_entity_poly.pdbx_strand_id
1 'polypeptide(L)'
;MERTLDDWITEAGTELGIDLEVDVRGLLDLARVVAHGVDRPAAPLSTFLVGYAAAQQGGGPEAVAAASARLAALAERWVAQAGGSGEPGEPGEPGEAGTASGAAGETGVAGTASGAAGSPGHESKDPA
;
A
#
# COMPACT_ATOMS: atom_id res chain seq x y z
N MET A 1 25.93 -5.58 -17.53
CA MET A 1 25.92 -4.21 -16.98
C MET A 1 24.65 -4.10 -16.18
N GLU A 2 24.76 -3.91 -14.87
CA GLU A 2 23.60 -3.71 -14.00
C GLU A 2 22.97 -2.35 -14.38
N ARG A 3 21.66 -2.32 -14.64
CA ARG A 3 20.93 -1.07 -14.91
C ARG A 3 20.39 -0.51 -13.60
N THR A 4 20.55 0.78 -13.37
CA THR A 4 20.07 1.44 -12.16
C THR A 4 18.66 2.03 -12.35
N LEU A 5 18.01 2.40 -11.26
CA LEU A 5 16.74 3.14 -11.30
C LEU A 5 16.93 4.52 -11.94
N ASP A 6 18.07 5.18 -11.69
CA ASP A 6 18.37 6.50 -12.25
C ASP A 6 18.54 6.44 -13.77
N ASP A 7 19.16 5.37 -14.28
CA ASP A 7 19.25 5.11 -15.72
C ASP A 7 17.85 4.94 -16.33
N TRP A 8 17.01 4.14 -15.68
CA TRP A 8 15.64 3.93 -16.14
C TRP A 8 14.81 5.22 -16.16
N ILE A 9 14.89 6.03 -15.10
CA ILE A 9 14.16 7.30 -15.02
C ILE A 9 14.63 8.25 -16.14
N THR A 10 15.93 8.31 -16.41
CA THR A 10 16.50 9.13 -17.49
C THR A 10 16.02 8.66 -18.87
N GLU A 11 16.07 7.35 -19.14
CA GLU A 11 15.61 6.77 -20.40
C GLU A 11 14.09 6.97 -20.58
N ALA A 12 13.29 6.71 -19.54
CA ALA A 12 11.84 6.86 -19.57
C ALA A 12 11.42 8.34 -19.74
N GLY A 13 12.10 9.26 -19.06
CA GLY A 13 11.88 10.71 -19.24
C GLY A 13 12.17 11.15 -20.67
N THR A 14 13.27 10.66 -21.25
CA THR A 14 13.62 10.93 -22.65
C THR A 14 12.56 10.39 -23.61
N GLU A 15 12.12 9.15 -23.44
CA GLU A 15 11.10 8.50 -24.29
C GLU A 15 9.75 9.23 -24.22
N LEU A 16 9.38 9.72 -23.04
CA LEU A 16 8.12 10.43 -22.82
C LEU A 16 8.20 11.93 -23.12
N GLY A 17 9.39 12.48 -23.42
CA GLY A 17 9.59 13.91 -23.63
C GLY A 17 9.38 14.76 -22.37
N ILE A 18 9.69 14.19 -21.19
CA ILE A 18 9.52 14.84 -19.89
C ILE A 18 10.88 15.26 -19.34
N ASP A 19 11.04 16.57 -19.12
CA ASP A 19 12.16 17.14 -18.38
C ASP A 19 11.65 17.57 -17.00
N LEU A 20 11.70 16.65 -16.03
CA LEU A 20 11.22 16.88 -14.67
C LEU A 20 12.21 16.33 -13.66
N GLU A 21 12.83 17.24 -12.90
CA GLU A 21 13.60 16.88 -11.72
C GLU A 21 12.62 16.55 -10.58
N VAL A 22 12.57 15.27 -10.18
CA VAL A 22 11.73 14.79 -9.07
C VAL A 22 12.62 14.24 -7.95
N ASP A 23 12.27 14.55 -6.70
CA ASP A 23 12.79 13.81 -5.55
C ASP A 23 12.22 12.38 -5.53
N VAL A 24 12.94 11.47 -6.19
CA VAL A 24 12.56 10.05 -6.29
C VAL A 24 12.46 9.40 -4.92
N ARG A 25 13.38 9.73 -3.99
CA ARG A 25 13.37 9.14 -2.64
C ARG A 25 12.14 9.58 -1.87
N GLY A 26 11.85 10.88 -1.86
CA GLY A 26 10.65 11.42 -1.23
C GLY A 26 9.35 10.82 -1.81
N LEU A 27 9.27 10.63 -3.13
CA LEU A 27 8.11 10.02 -3.77
C LEU A 27 7.94 8.53 -3.41
N LEU A 28 9.05 7.79 -3.32
CA LEU A 28 9.03 6.39 -2.89
C LEU A 28 8.73 6.24 -1.39
N ASP A 29 9.16 7.19 -0.56
CA ASP A 29 8.82 7.22 0.86
C ASP A 29 7.34 7.53 1.07
N LEU A 30 6.74 8.45 0.29
CA LEU A 30 5.30 8.64 0.26
C LEU A 30 4.57 7.35 -0.11
N ALA A 31 4.99 6.70 -1.21
CA ALA A 31 4.40 5.44 -1.65
C ALA A 31 4.47 4.38 -0.54
N ARG A 32 5.60 4.31 0.18
CA ARG A 32 5.78 3.44 1.34
C ARG A 32 4.76 3.77 2.43
N VAL A 33 4.64 5.03 2.86
CA VAL A 33 3.70 5.43 3.91
C VAL A 33 2.26 5.05 3.53
N VAL A 34 1.86 5.33 2.29
CA VAL A 34 0.52 5.01 1.78
C VAL A 34 0.28 3.49 1.74
N ALA A 35 1.24 2.69 1.28
CA ALA A 35 1.09 1.24 1.22
C ALA A 35 0.85 0.61 2.59
N HIS A 36 1.47 1.15 3.64
CA HIS A 36 1.31 0.65 5.01
C HIS A 36 0.07 1.22 5.70
N GLY A 37 -0.29 2.47 5.41
CA GLY A 37 -1.36 3.17 6.10
C GLY A 37 -2.75 3.07 5.47
N VAL A 38 -2.82 2.68 4.18
CA VAL A 38 -4.08 2.55 3.42
C VAL A 38 -4.26 1.12 2.95
N ASP A 39 -3.54 0.72 1.91
CA ASP A 39 -3.38 -0.66 1.41
C ASP A 39 -2.29 -0.68 0.32
N ARG A 40 -1.73 -1.85 0.02
CA ARG A 40 -0.64 -2.02 -0.95
C ARG A 40 -0.93 -1.43 -2.34
N PRO A 41 -2.13 -1.59 -2.93
CA PRO A 41 -2.44 -0.99 -4.24
C PRO A 41 -2.49 0.55 -4.22
N ALA A 42 -2.66 1.17 -3.05
CA ALA A 42 -2.77 2.63 -2.96
C ALA A 42 -1.45 3.34 -3.25
N ALA A 43 -0.30 2.67 -3.13
CA ALA A 43 1.01 3.24 -3.44
C ALA A 43 1.14 3.74 -4.89
N PRO A 44 1.03 2.88 -5.94
CA PRO A 44 1.16 3.34 -7.32
C PRO A 44 0.03 4.30 -7.74
N LEU A 45 -1.18 4.16 -7.18
CA LEU A 45 -2.28 5.07 -7.48
C LEU A 45 -2.02 6.47 -6.89
N SER A 46 -1.43 6.55 -5.71
CA SER A 46 -1.13 7.83 -5.06
C SER A 46 -0.02 8.57 -5.77
N THR A 47 1.05 7.89 -6.20
CA THR A 47 2.14 8.55 -6.96
C THR A 47 1.67 9.02 -8.33
N PHE A 48 0.76 8.30 -8.99
CA PHE A 48 0.09 8.77 -10.20
C PHE A 48 -0.70 10.07 -9.93
N LEU A 49 -1.49 10.11 -8.85
CA LEU A 49 -2.27 11.30 -8.49
C LEU A 49 -1.38 12.50 -8.12
N VAL A 50 -0.23 12.28 -7.49
CA VAL A 50 0.77 13.33 -7.25
C VAL A 50 1.22 13.94 -8.57
N GLY A 51 1.67 13.11 -9.51
CA GLY A 51 2.13 13.57 -10.82
C GLY A 51 1.03 14.30 -11.60
N TYR A 52 -0.19 13.76 -11.60
CA TYR A 52 -1.35 14.37 -12.25
C TYR A 52 -1.71 15.74 -11.64
N ALA A 53 -1.75 15.83 -10.31
CA ALA A 53 -2.02 17.08 -9.61
C ALA A 53 -0.91 18.12 -9.82
N ALA A 54 0.35 17.70 -9.88
CA ALA A 54 1.48 18.59 -10.17
C ALA A 54 1.38 19.16 -11.58
N ALA A 55 1.07 18.32 -12.58
CA ALA A 55 0.90 18.75 -13.97
C ALA A 55 -0.22 19.80 -14.13
N GLN A 56 -1.33 19.64 -13.40
CA GLN A 56 -2.43 20.62 -13.38
C GLN A 56 -2.00 22.00 -12.84
N GLN A 57 -0.90 22.07 -12.08
CA GLN A 57 -0.36 23.31 -11.51
C GLN A 57 0.82 23.89 -12.30
N GLY A 58 1.08 23.39 -13.51
CA GLY A 58 2.21 23.80 -14.35
C GLY A 58 3.46 22.92 -14.22
N GLY A 59 3.40 21.86 -13.42
CA GLY A 59 4.50 20.91 -13.23
C GLY A 59 5.61 21.43 -12.31
N GLY A 60 6.76 20.76 -12.36
CA GLY A 60 7.95 21.12 -11.60
C GLY A 60 8.11 20.43 -10.23
N PRO A 61 9.32 20.43 -9.67
CA PRO A 61 9.65 19.78 -8.40
C PRO A 61 8.81 20.31 -7.24
N GLU A 62 8.54 21.62 -7.20
CA GLU A 62 7.77 22.24 -6.13
C GLU A 62 6.30 21.80 -6.15
N ALA A 63 5.71 21.67 -7.34
CA ALA A 63 4.32 21.20 -7.48
C ALA A 63 4.19 19.73 -7.04
N VAL A 64 5.18 18.90 -7.40
CA VAL A 64 5.26 17.51 -6.94
C VAL A 64 5.43 17.46 -5.42
N ALA A 65 6.35 18.23 -4.84
CA ALA A 65 6.56 18.28 -3.39
C ALA A 65 5.28 18.72 -2.64
N ALA A 66 4.59 19.74 -3.14
CA ALA A 66 3.35 20.23 -2.54
C ALA A 66 2.19 19.22 -2.65
N ALA A 67 2.10 18.46 -3.75
CA ALA A 67 1.13 17.37 -3.88
C ALA A 67 1.48 16.18 -2.96
N SER A 68 2.75 15.79 -2.90
CA SER A 68 3.25 14.74 -2.02
C SER A 68 2.99 15.04 -0.55
N ALA A 69 3.27 16.26 -0.09
CA ALA A 69 3.02 16.67 1.30
C ALA A 69 1.53 16.58 1.68
N ARG A 70 0.63 16.95 0.76
CA ARG A 70 -0.82 16.84 0.98
C ARG A 70 -1.28 15.39 1.10
N LEU A 71 -0.76 14.48 0.28
CA LEU A 71 -1.08 13.05 0.38
C LEU A 71 -0.45 12.39 1.60
N ALA A 72 0.77 12.76 1.99
CA ALA A 72 1.40 12.28 3.22
C ALA A 72 0.52 12.61 4.44
N ALA A 73 0.10 13.88 4.57
CA ALA A 73 -0.79 14.31 5.64
C ALA A 73 -2.16 13.60 5.61
N LEU A 74 -2.67 13.25 4.42
CA LEU A 74 -3.90 12.46 4.30
C LEU A 74 -3.70 11.02 4.79
N ALA A 75 -2.61 10.37 4.40
CA ALA A 75 -2.27 9.02 4.83
C ALA A 75 -2.09 8.93 6.35
N GLU A 76 -1.41 9.90 6.95
CA GLU A 76 -1.25 10.00 8.42
C GLU A 76 -2.60 10.04 9.14
N ARG A 77 -3.57 10.81 8.63
CA ARG A 77 -4.92 10.85 9.20
C ARG A 77 -5.64 9.51 9.07
N TRP A 78 -5.46 8.79 7.98
CA TRP A 78 -6.02 7.43 7.81
C TRP A 78 -5.47 6.47 8.86
N VAL A 79 -4.15 6.49 9.08
CA VAL A 79 -3.49 5.67 10.11
C VAL A 79 -3.99 6.01 11.52
N ALA A 80 -4.11 7.30 11.84
CA ALA A 80 -4.59 7.74 13.15
C ALA A 80 -6.03 7.29 13.43
N GLN A 81 -6.91 7.32 12.43
CA GLN A 81 -8.30 6.86 12.55
C GLN A 81 -8.37 5.33 12.72
N ALA A 82 -7.53 4.57 12.01
CA ALA A 82 -7.44 3.13 12.17
C ALA A 82 -6.95 2.73 13.57
N GLY A 83 -6.01 3.48 14.16
CA GLY A 83 -5.50 3.26 15.52
C GLY A 83 -6.43 3.75 16.65
N GLY A 84 -7.27 4.75 16.37
CA GLY A 84 -8.24 5.30 17.33
C GLY A 84 -9.55 4.50 17.46
N SER A 85 -9.72 3.46 16.63
CA SER A 85 -10.89 2.57 16.64
C SER A 85 -10.73 1.38 17.61
N GLY A 86 -9.60 1.30 18.35
CA GLY A 86 -9.39 0.35 19.42
C GLY A 86 -9.81 0.94 20.77
N GLU A 87 -10.98 0.56 21.26
CA GLU A 87 -11.33 0.73 22.68
C GLU A 87 -10.24 0.11 23.59
N PRO A 88 -9.91 0.71 24.74
CA PRO A 88 -9.12 0.03 25.76
C PRO A 88 -9.95 -1.11 26.34
N GLY A 89 -9.70 -2.33 25.89
CA GLY A 89 -10.18 -3.53 26.57
C GLY A 89 -9.70 -3.52 28.02
N GLU A 90 -10.65 -3.63 28.93
CA GLU A 90 -10.53 -3.50 30.38
C GLU A 90 -9.31 -4.24 30.99
N PRO A 91 -8.72 -3.72 32.09
CA PRO A 91 -7.76 -4.49 32.86
C PRO A 91 -8.48 -5.71 33.48
N GLY A 92 -8.24 -6.88 32.90
CA GLY A 92 -8.74 -8.15 33.42
C GLY A 92 -8.33 -8.34 34.87
N GLU A 93 -9.31 -8.64 35.72
CA GLU A 93 -9.15 -8.97 37.12
C GLU A 93 -8.13 -10.10 37.35
N PRO A 94 -7.41 -10.11 38.49
CA PRO A 94 -6.41 -11.13 38.79
C PRO A 94 -7.09 -12.47 39.10
N GLY A 95 -7.14 -13.35 38.10
CA GLY A 95 -7.52 -14.76 38.23
C GLY A 95 -6.40 -15.59 38.86
N GLU A 96 -6.77 -16.37 39.86
CA GLU A 96 -5.93 -17.10 40.81
C GLU A 96 -4.94 -18.11 40.20
N ALA A 97 -3.88 -18.35 40.98
CA ALA A 97 -2.85 -19.34 40.74
C ALA A 97 -3.41 -20.77 40.63
N GLY A 98 -2.96 -21.50 39.61
CA GLY A 98 -3.17 -22.93 39.46
C GLY A 98 -1.99 -23.57 38.72
N THR A 99 -1.05 -24.11 39.48
CA THR A 99 0.08 -24.92 39.00
C THR A 99 -0.39 -26.24 38.38
N ALA A 100 0.14 -26.62 37.23
CA ALA A 100 0.54 -28.01 36.95
C ALA A 100 1.43 -28.15 35.70
N SER A 101 2.56 -28.81 35.93
CA SER A 101 3.52 -29.37 34.99
C SER A 101 2.95 -30.59 34.24
N GLY A 102 3.39 -30.84 32.99
CA GLY A 102 3.32 -32.21 32.41
C GLY A 102 3.29 -32.34 30.89
N ALA A 103 4.50 -32.49 30.31
CA ALA A 103 4.92 -33.38 29.21
C ALA A 103 3.97 -33.86 28.07
N ALA A 104 4.50 -33.71 26.85
CA ALA A 104 4.65 -34.69 25.74
C ALA A 104 3.44 -35.42 25.14
N GLY A 105 3.35 -35.41 23.81
CA GLY A 105 2.53 -36.34 23.03
C GLY A 105 2.42 -35.95 21.55
N GLU A 106 3.16 -36.65 20.70
CA GLU A 106 3.18 -36.51 19.24
C GLU A 106 1.92 -37.06 18.53
N THR A 107 1.83 -36.72 17.23
CA THR A 107 1.33 -37.49 16.08
C THR A 107 -0.04 -37.17 15.45
N GLY A 108 0.03 -36.91 14.13
CA GLY A 108 -0.92 -37.34 13.08
C GLY A 108 -2.14 -36.44 12.84
N VAL A 109 -2.73 -36.31 11.66
CA VAL A 109 -2.53 -36.87 10.32
C VAL A 109 -3.39 -36.01 9.34
N ALA A 110 -2.87 -35.85 8.12
CA ALA A 110 -3.50 -35.64 6.80
C ALA A 110 -4.91 -35.03 6.60
N GLY A 111 -4.98 -34.22 5.53
CA GLY A 111 -6.10 -34.16 4.58
C GLY A 111 -6.95 -32.89 4.71
N THR A 112 -7.37 -32.18 3.67
CA THR A 112 -7.39 -32.45 2.22
C THR A 112 -7.58 -31.10 1.51
N ALA A 113 -7.01 -30.97 0.31
CA ALA A 113 -7.29 -29.88 -0.61
C ALA A 113 -8.71 -30.03 -1.20
N SER A 114 -9.41 -28.93 -1.41
CA SER A 114 -10.54 -28.87 -2.36
C SER A 114 -10.81 -27.45 -2.84
N GLY A 115 -10.86 -27.28 -4.15
CA GLY A 115 -11.76 -26.31 -4.79
C GLY A 115 -11.13 -25.08 -5.41
N ALA A 116 -10.45 -25.26 -6.55
CA ALA A 116 -10.22 -24.18 -7.51
C ALA A 116 -11.43 -24.02 -8.45
N ALA A 117 -11.58 -22.78 -8.93
CA ALA A 117 -12.11 -22.35 -10.22
C ALA A 117 -13.60 -22.57 -10.56
N GLY A 118 -14.26 -21.45 -10.87
CA GLY A 118 -15.55 -21.43 -11.56
C GLY A 118 -16.09 -20.03 -11.81
N SER A 119 -15.50 -19.30 -12.76
CA SER A 119 -16.19 -18.23 -13.50
C SER A 119 -16.23 -18.63 -14.99
N PRO A 120 -17.38 -18.45 -15.64
CA PRO A 120 -17.45 -17.60 -16.83
C PRO A 120 -18.59 -16.57 -16.66
N GLY A 121 -18.48 -15.31 -17.07
CA GLY A 121 -18.13 -14.87 -18.43
C GLY A 121 -19.38 -14.98 -19.32
N HIS A 122 -20.28 -13.99 -19.28
CA HIS A 122 -20.46 -12.96 -20.32
C HIS A 122 -21.58 -13.33 -21.32
N GLU A 123 -22.75 -12.72 -21.18
CA GLU A 123 -23.70 -12.58 -22.29
C GLU A 123 -23.86 -11.09 -22.61
N SER A 124 -23.23 -10.70 -23.71
CA SER A 124 -23.53 -9.47 -24.44
C SER A 124 -24.75 -9.72 -25.31
N LYS A 125 -25.74 -8.82 -25.26
CA LYS A 125 -26.64 -8.60 -26.39
C LYS A 125 -27.24 -7.19 -26.36
N ASP A 126 -26.60 -6.28 -27.10
CA ASP A 126 -27.26 -5.10 -27.70
C ASP A 126 -28.19 -5.56 -28.86
N PRO A 127 -28.93 -4.67 -29.54
CA PRO A 127 -29.96 -3.75 -29.05
C PRO A 127 -31.27 -3.93 -29.87
N ALA A 128 -32.31 -3.15 -29.54
CA ALA A 128 -33.40 -2.78 -30.46
C ALA A 128 -33.84 -1.34 -30.18
#